data_AF-A0A8J6H3Z5-F1
#
_entry.id   AF-A0A8J6H3Z5-F1
#
_cell.length_a   1.000
_cell.length_b   1.000
_cell.length_c   1.000
_cell.angle_alpha   90.00
_cell.angle_beta   90.00
_cell.angle_gamma   90.00
#
_symmetry.space_group_name_H-M   'P 1'
#
loop_
_entity.id
_entity.type
_entity.pdbx_description
1 polymer ?
#
loop_
_entity_poly.entity_id
_entity_poly.type
_entity_poly.pdbx_seq_one_letter_code
_entity_poly.pdbx_strand_id
1 'polypeptide(L)'
;MEKLPINENSGQSYGYTVYRREGLNIPANSVLTITGHIRDTVMVLVNGVLISNALTSSDHLNDFGFWKIENGNITLTTEDLSDATLDLIVENWGRSCYGNIYYQFKGLVDANQVFLNDEELSSWTIYPLEFKQSWNKNLADWGSVEESQSGPALYKATLTIDDDDITDTFIDMRGWVRGFVIVNGIVLGRYASGLGPQQTIYLPGPWLQKGDNEIIVFEHSLQPGSQIAFSKDSIFNTP
;
A
#
# COMPACT_ATOMS: atom_id res chain seq x y z
N MET A 1 6.16 5.94 11.63
CA MET A 1 7.25 4.96 11.60
C MET A 1 8.55 5.62 12.07
N GLU A 2 8.45 6.62 12.96
CA GLU A 2 9.51 7.57 13.29
C GLU A 2 10.44 7.06 14.39
N LYS A 3 9.96 6.10 15.20
CA LYS A 3 10.78 5.44 16.22
C LYS A 3 11.54 4.23 15.69
N LEU A 4 11.38 3.88 14.41
CA LEU A 4 12.02 2.72 13.83
C LEU A 4 13.53 2.97 13.68
N PRO A 5 14.40 1.98 13.96
CA PRO A 5 15.85 2.11 13.84
C PRO A 5 16.31 2.01 12.37
N ILE A 6 15.76 2.88 11.53
CA ILE A 6 15.99 2.95 10.08
C ILE A 6 16.36 4.39 9.71
N ASN A 7 16.91 4.59 8.50
CA ASN A 7 17.38 5.89 8.02
C ASN A 7 18.28 6.59 9.06
N GLU A 8 19.31 5.88 9.56
CA GLU A 8 20.21 6.40 10.59
C GLU A 8 19.48 6.81 11.90
N ASN A 9 18.47 6.03 12.30
CA ASN A 9 17.58 6.30 13.45
C ASN A 9 16.70 7.56 13.34
N SER A 10 16.58 8.15 12.15
CA SER A 10 15.58 9.21 11.90
C SER A 10 14.17 8.64 11.62
N GLY A 11 14.06 7.33 11.45
CA GLY A 11 12.81 6.64 11.17
C GLY A 11 12.30 6.92 9.75
N GLN A 12 11.00 6.74 9.54
CA GLN A 12 10.37 6.94 8.23
C GLN A 12 9.18 7.91 8.32
N SER A 13 9.19 8.88 7.40
CA SER A 13 8.20 9.97 7.37
C SER A 13 6.88 9.57 6.71
N TYR A 14 6.91 8.87 5.59
CA TYR A 14 5.72 8.55 4.77
C TYR A 14 5.92 7.24 4.01
N GLY A 15 4.85 6.80 3.33
CA GLY A 15 4.85 5.56 2.57
C GLY A 15 4.43 4.36 3.42
N TYR A 16 5.12 3.25 3.20
CA TYR A 16 4.81 1.94 3.79
C TYR A 16 6.03 1.43 4.55
N THR A 17 5.81 0.64 5.59
CA THR A 17 6.86 -0.14 6.24
C THR A 17 6.46 -1.61 6.18
N VAL A 18 7.37 -2.46 5.70
CA VAL A 18 7.22 -3.91 5.80
C VAL A 18 7.93 -4.38 7.05
N TYR A 19 7.21 -5.12 7.90
CA TYR A 19 7.78 -5.91 8.98
C TYR A 19 7.75 -7.36 8.55
N ARG A 20 8.93 -7.94 8.32
CA ARG A 20 9.10 -9.32 7.85
C ARG A 20 9.62 -10.23 8.95
N ARG A 21 9.02 -11.42 9.04
CA ARG A 21 9.51 -12.53 9.85
C ARG A 21 9.61 -13.77 8.98
N GLU A 22 10.79 -14.38 8.94
CA GLU A 22 11.10 -15.57 8.14
C GLU A 22 11.33 -16.77 9.05
N GLY A 23 11.29 -17.98 8.47
CA GLY A 23 11.57 -19.22 9.18
C GLY A 23 10.47 -19.65 10.16
N LEU A 24 9.23 -19.26 9.90
CA LEU A 24 8.09 -19.59 10.76
C LEU A 24 7.51 -20.96 10.42
N ASN A 25 7.15 -21.73 11.45
CA ASN A 25 6.23 -22.85 11.30
C ASN A 25 4.83 -22.35 11.63
N ILE A 26 3.94 -22.35 10.64
CA ILE A 26 2.58 -21.85 10.75
C ILE A 26 1.63 -23.03 10.54
N PRO A 27 1.15 -23.69 11.61
CA PRO A 27 0.15 -24.73 11.51
C PRO A 27 -1.15 -24.25 10.85
N ALA A 28 -1.94 -25.17 10.32
CA ALA A 28 -3.25 -24.91 9.77
C ALA A 28 -4.14 -24.18 10.82
N ASN A 29 -4.90 -23.19 10.35
CA ASN A 29 -5.78 -22.35 11.17
C ASN A 29 -5.05 -21.49 12.21
N SER A 30 -3.75 -21.24 12.02
CA SER A 30 -3.03 -20.32 12.89
C SER A 30 -3.61 -18.91 12.84
N VAL A 31 -3.72 -18.28 14.00
CA VAL A 31 -4.29 -16.95 14.18
C VAL A 31 -3.17 -15.95 14.46
N LEU A 32 -3.11 -14.91 13.64
CA LEU A 32 -2.30 -13.72 13.88
C LEU A 32 -3.14 -12.70 14.66
N THR A 33 -2.63 -12.23 15.79
CA THR A 33 -3.24 -11.16 16.59
C THR A 33 -2.30 -9.97 16.67
N ILE A 34 -2.82 -8.76 16.48
CA ILE A 34 -2.06 -7.51 16.67
C ILE A 34 -2.77 -6.71 17.76
N THR A 35 -2.09 -6.48 18.87
CA THR A 35 -2.66 -5.72 20.00
C THR A 35 -2.75 -4.22 19.69
N GLY A 36 -3.64 -3.52 20.38
CA GLY A 36 -3.87 -2.09 20.20
C GLY A 36 -4.42 -1.72 18.81
N HIS A 37 -4.29 -0.45 18.46
CA HIS A 37 -4.70 0.08 17.16
C HIS A 37 -3.53 0.09 16.16
N ILE A 38 -3.74 -0.46 14.97
CA ILE A 38 -2.79 -0.37 13.85
C ILE A 38 -2.78 1.06 13.31
N ARG A 39 -1.60 1.60 12.95
CA ARG A 39 -1.43 3.00 12.53
C ARG A 39 -0.88 3.12 11.11
N ASP A 40 -1.68 3.12 10.04
CA ASP A 40 -3.15 3.22 10.03
C ASP A 40 -3.83 1.97 9.48
N THR A 41 -3.17 1.27 8.55
CA THR A 41 -3.65 -0.01 8.02
C THR A 41 -2.51 -0.98 7.80
N VAL A 42 -2.79 -2.29 7.86
CA VAL A 42 -1.83 -3.35 7.57
C VAL A 42 -2.39 -4.31 6.52
N MET A 43 -1.56 -4.64 5.54
CA MET A 43 -1.76 -5.81 4.68
C MET A 43 -0.93 -6.96 5.25
N VAL A 44 -1.54 -8.14 5.34
CA VAL A 44 -0.88 -9.35 5.86
C VAL A 44 -0.66 -10.32 4.71
N LEU A 45 0.60 -10.69 4.49
CA LEU A 45 0.97 -11.66 3.47
C LEU A 45 1.70 -12.85 4.10
N VAL A 46 1.44 -14.05 3.60
CA VAL A 46 2.18 -15.27 3.93
C VAL A 46 2.78 -15.82 2.64
N ASN A 47 4.10 -16.01 2.61
CA ASN A 47 4.86 -16.44 1.43
C ASN A 47 4.56 -15.59 0.18
N GLY A 48 4.36 -14.28 0.36
CA GLY A 48 4.02 -13.34 -0.70
C GLY A 48 2.54 -13.36 -1.14
N VAL A 49 1.69 -14.20 -0.54
CA VAL A 49 0.25 -14.25 -0.81
C VAL A 49 -0.51 -13.39 0.19
N LEU A 50 -1.30 -12.44 -0.29
CA LEU A 50 -2.14 -11.54 0.50
C LEU A 50 -3.30 -12.31 1.15
N ILE A 51 -3.39 -12.20 2.47
CA ILE A 51 -4.42 -12.84 3.31
C ILE A 51 -5.48 -11.83 3.77
N SER A 52 -5.06 -10.60 4.08
CA SER A 52 -5.98 -9.55 4.52
C SER A 52 -6.88 -9.04 3.40
N ASN A 53 -8.12 -8.70 3.72
CA ASN A 53 -9.11 -8.18 2.77
C ASN A 53 -8.68 -6.84 2.14
N ALA A 54 -9.00 -6.66 0.85
CA ALA A 54 -8.85 -5.38 0.18
C ALA A 54 -9.93 -4.37 0.66
N LEU A 55 -9.55 -3.10 0.73
CA LEU A 55 -10.47 -2.01 1.09
C LEU A 55 -11.25 -1.54 -0.15
N THR A 56 -12.37 -2.21 -0.45
CA THR A 56 -13.24 -1.88 -1.60
C THR A 56 -14.48 -1.08 -1.23
N SER A 57 -14.81 -0.99 0.06
CA SER A 57 -15.94 -0.18 0.56
C SER A 57 -15.62 0.37 1.95
N SER A 58 -16.38 1.37 2.40
CA SER A 58 -16.23 1.95 3.74
C SER A 58 -16.57 0.98 4.87
N ASP A 59 -17.35 -0.08 4.60
CA ASP A 59 -17.72 -1.09 5.59
C ASP A 59 -16.51 -1.93 6.03
N HIS A 60 -15.57 -2.18 5.11
CA HIS A 60 -14.34 -2.94 5.41
C HIS A 60 -13.42 -2.20 6.40
N LEU A 61 -13.64 -0.89 6.65
CA LEU A 61 -12.92 -0.18 7.71
C LEU A 61 -13.22 -0.75 9.10
N ASN A 62 -14.27 -1.57 9.25
CA ASN A 62 -14.61 -2.26 10.49
C ASN A 62 -14.03 -3.70 10.56
N ASP A 63 -13.23 -4.11 9.57
CA ASP A 63 -12.55 -5.41 9.55
C ASP A 63 -11.16 -5.33 10.21
N PHE A 64 -10.56 -6.50 10.42
CA PHE A 64 -9.15 -6.59 10.80
C PHE A 64 -8.25 -5.82 9.83
N GLY A 65 -7.23 -5.18 10.38
CA GLY A 65 -6.19 -4.53 9.61
C GLY A 65 -6.35 -3.03 9.46
N PHE A 66 -7.42 -2.44 9.99
CA PHE A 66 -7.69 -0.99 9.96
C PHE A 66 -7.68 -0.40 11.36
N TRP A 67 -7.26 0.87 11.47
CA TRP A 67 -7.17 1.62 12.74
C TRP A 67 -8.39 1.49 13.65
N LYS A 68 -9.62 1.42 13.11
CA LYS A 68 -10.85 1.36 13.91
C LYS A 68 -10.90 0.15 14.85
N ILE A 69 -10.25 -0.94 14.49
CA ILE A 69 -10.27 -2.18 15.24
C ILE A 69 -9.07 -2.21 16.18
N GLU A 70 -9.37 -2.34 17.47
CA GLU A 70 -8.38 -2.59 18.51
C GLU A 70 -8.24 -4.09 18.74
N ASN A 71 -7.01 -4.59 18.95
CA ASN A 71 -6.75 -6.00 19.26
C ASN A 71 -7.33 -6.96 18.20
N GLY A 72 -7.16 -6.60 16.93
CA GLY A 72 -7.67 -7.38 15.81
C GLY A 72 -6.91 -8.69 15.61
N ASN A 73 -7.58 -9.68 15.03
CA ASN A 73 -6.97 -10.94 14.62
C ASN A 73 -7.44 -11.40 13.22
N ILE A 74 -6.65 -12.29 12.61
CA ILE A 74 -6.94 -12.92 11.32
C ILE A 74 -6.35 -14.34 11.28
N THR A 75 -7.06 -15.28 10.64
CA THR A 75 -6.52 -16.62 10.37
C THR A 75 -5.61 -16.58 9.14
N LEU A 76 -4.39 -17.11 9.25
CA LEU A 76 -3.36 -16.96 8.22
C LEU A 76 -3.46 -17.96 7.06
N THR A 77 -3.85 -19.21 7.35
CA THR A 77 -3.80 -20.31 6.39
C THR A 77 -4.70 -21.46 6.84
N THR A 78 -5.18 -22.27 5.89
CA THR A 78 -5.88 -23.54 6.16
C THR A 78 -4.97 -24.76 6.10
N GLU A 79 -3.69 -24.57 5.77
CA GLU A 79 -2.69 -25.61 5.58
C GLU A 79 -1.48 -25.40 6.50
N ASP A 80 -0.77 -26.48 6.82
CA ASP A 80 0.49 -26.42 7.57
C ASP A 80 1.60 -25.88 6.66
N LEU A 81 2.26 -24.80 7.10
CA LEU A 81 3.38 -24.19 6.40
C LEU A 81 4.65 -24.27 7.25
N SER A 82 5.75 -24.69 6.63
CA SER A 82 7.07 -24.73 7.23
C SER A 82 8.01 -23.75 6.54
N ASP A 83 8.94 -23.17 7.29
CA ASP A 83 9.90 -22.17 6.78
C ASP A 83 9.21 -20.99 6.07
N ALA A 84 8.05 -20.59 6.60
CA ALA A 84 7.21 -19.58 6.01
C ALA A 84 7.70 -18.17 6.33
N THR A 85 7.38 -17.25 5.42
CA THR A 85 7.61 -15.82 5.55
C THR A 85 6.29 -15.10 5.81
N LEU A 86 6.23 -14.36 6.91
CA LEU A 86 5.13 -13.46 7.25
C LEU A 86 5.57 -12.01 6.99
N ASP A 87 4.80 -11.30 6.17
CA ASP A 87 4.99 -9.89 5.87
C ASP A 87 3.80 -9.08 6.36
N LEU A 88 4.06 -8.08 7.21
CA LEU A 88 3.09 -7.07 7.63
C LEU A 88 3.44 -5.74 6.94
N ILE A 89 2.68 -5.37 5.93
CA ILE A 89 2.89 -4.13 5.18
C ILE A 89 2.00 -3.05 5.77
N VAL A 90 2.56 -2.19 6.61
CA VAL A 90 1.83 -1.12 7.28
C VAL A 90 1.89 0.16 6.45
N GLU A 91 0.73 0.72 6.14
CA GLU A 91 0.60 1.98 5.42
C GLU A 91 0.31 3.15 6.38
N ASN A 92 1.03 4.25 6.18
CA ASN A 92 0.74 5.52 6.82
C ASN A 92 -0.20 6.35 5.93
N TRP A 93 -1.43 6.62 6.37
CA TRP A 93 -2.44 7.40 5.65
C TRP A 93 -2.32 8.92 5.84
N GLY A 94 -1.31 9.36 6.59
CA GLY A 94 -1.09 10.75 6.93
C GLY A 94 -1.30 11.00 8.42
N ARG A 95 -0.55 11.95 8.97
CA ARG A 95 -0.71 12.37 10.37
C ARG A 95 -1.88 13.35 10.43
N SER A 96 -2.68 13.23 11.49
CA SER A 96 -3.73 14.22 11.72
C SER A 96 -3.11 15.63 11.83
N CYS A 97 -3.77 16.62 11.25
CA CYS A 97 -3.32 18.01 11.19
C CYS A 97 -4.18 18.94 12.05
N TYR A 98 -5.11 18.38 12.84
CA TYR A 98 -6.04 19.14 13.67
C TYR A 98 -6.27 18.47 15.03
N GLY A 99 -6.52 19.28 16.05
CA GLY A 99 -6.82 18.86 17.42
C GLY A 99 -5.59 18.74 18.31
N ASN A 100 -5.80 18.29 19.55
CA ASN A 100 -4.75 18.20 20.58
C ASN A 100 -4.02 16.85 20.52
N ILE A 101 -3.39 16.59 19.38
CA ILE A 101 -2.84 15.28 18.99
C ILE A 101 -1.33 15.23 19.21
N TYR A 102 -0.93 15.13 20.47
CA TYR A 102 0.43 14.72 20.79
C TYR A 102 0.55 13.20 20.51
N TYR A 103 1.60 12.78 19.81
CA TYR A 103 1.93 11.37 19.51
C TYR A 103 1.12 10.65 18.40
N GLN A 104 1.30 11.11 17.16
CA GLN A 104 0.77 10.50 15.94
C GLN A 104 1.77 9.59 15.22
N PHE A 105 2.55 8.83 15.99
CA PHE A 105 3.47 7.84 15.41
C PHE A 105 2.70 6.83 14.56
N LYS A 106 3.29 6.44 13.44
CA LYS A 106 2.72 5.50 12.45
C LYS A 106 3.47 4.17 12.44
N GLY A 107 2.93 3.13 11.82
CA GLY A 107 3.49 1.79 11.84
C GLY A 107 2.90 0.96 12.98
N LEU A 108 3.63 -0.10 13.35
CA LEU A 108 3.44 -0.77 14.64
C LEU A 108 4.15 0.07 15.72
N VAL A 109 3.40 0.61 16.67
CA VAL A 109 3.89 1.41 17.79
C VAL A 109 4.03 0.56 19.06
N ASP A 110 4.53 1.15 20.16
CA ASP A 110 4.82 0.44 21.42
C ASP A 110 3.63 -0.37 21.98
N ALA A 111 2.38 -0.01 21.63
CA ALA A 111 1.16 -0.72 22.03
C ALA A 111 0.79 -1.89 21.09
N ASN A 112 1.52 -2.10 19.99
CA ASN A 112 1.27 -3.15 19.02
C ASN A 112 2.29 -4.28 19.20
N GLN A 113 1.88 -5.32 19.91
CA GLN A 113 2.56 -6.61 19.96
C GLN A 113 1.87 -7.55 18.97
N VAL A 114 2.66 -8.39 18.31
CA VAL A 114 2.17 -9.30 17.29
C VAL A 114 2.30 -10.72 17.82
N PHE A 115 1.22 -11.49 17.80
CA PHE A 115 1.18 -12.86 18.29
C PHE A 115 0.77 -13.83 17.18
N LEU A 116 1.36 -15.01 17.17
CA LEU A 116 0.95 -16.16 16.39
C LEU A 116 0.53 -17.28 17.35
N ASN A 117 -0.76 -17.63 17.39
CA ASN A 117 -1.30 -18.65 18.33
C ASN A 117 -0.85 -18.45 19.78
N ASP A 118 -0.84 -17.21 20.26
CA ASP A 118 -0.40 -16.78 21.61
C ASP A 118 1.13 -16.67 21.82
N GLU A 119 1.96 -17.01 20.85
CA GLU A 119 3.40 -16.75 20.90
C GLU A 119 3.74 -15.37 20.32
N GLU A 120 4.43 -14.53 21.10
CA GLU A 120 4.83 -13.19 20.64
C GLU A 120 5.91 -13.28 19.56
N LEU A 121 5.62 -12.73 18.38
CA LEU A 121 6.57 -12.55 17.29
C LEU A 121 7.40 -11.29 17.52
N SER A 122 8.71 -11.50 17.65
CA SER A 122 9.72 -10.44 17.79
C SER A 122 10.80 -10.56 16.71
N SER A 123 11.80 -9.67 16.75
CA SER A 123 12.96 -9.70 15.85
C SER A 123 12.61 -9.59 14.36
N TRP A 124 11.86 -8.55 14.03
CA TRP A 124 11.41 -8.24 12.67
C TRP A 124 12.55 -7.66 11.82
N THR A 125 12.65 -8.11 10.57
CA THR A 125 13.40 -7.38 9.53
C THR A 125 12.49 -6.28 8.98
N ILE A 126 12.98 -5.04 8.98
CA ILE A 126 12.16 -3.86 8.64
C ILE A 126 12.60 -3.26 7.31
N TYR A 127 11.68 -3.16 6.36
CA TYR A 127 11.92 -2.53 5.05
C TYR A 127 11.09 -1.24 4.91
N PRO A 128 11.73 -0.07 4.87
CA PRO A 128 11.03 1.17 4.58
C PRO A 128 10.81 1.36 3.08
N LEU A 129 9.55 1.56 2.70
CA LEU A 129 9.12 1.85 1.33
C LEU A 129 8.61 3.29 1.26
N GLU A 130 9.54 4.22 1.07
CA GLU A 130 9.23 5.66 1.02
C GLU A 130 8.80 6.14 -0.39
N PHE A 131 9.06 5.36 -1.44
CA PHE A 131 8.78 5.75 -2.83
C PHE A 131 9.42 7.11 -3.19
N LYS A 132 10.67 7.31 -2.75
CA LYS A 132 11.46 8.50 -3.12
C LYS A 132 11.67 8.53 -4.63
N GLN A 133 11.65 9.73 -5.21
CA GLN A 133 11.79 9.90 -6.66
C GLN A 133 13.06 9.25 -7.22
N SER A 134 14.18 9.30 -6.49
CA SER A 134 15.42 8.62 -6.91
C SER A 134 15.27 7.11 -6.99
N TRP A 135 14.53 6.49 -6.08
CA TRP A 135 14.27 5.05 -6.14
C TRP A 135 13.27 4.71 -7.24
N ASN A 136 12.17 5.46 -7.35
CA ASN A 136 11.13 5.24 -8.36
C ASN A 136 11.70 5.28 -9.78
N LYS A 137 12.61 6.22 -10.07
CA LYS A 137 13.27 6.35 -11.39
C LYS A 137 14.22 5.19 -11.74
N ASN A 138 14.60 4.37 -10.77
CA ASN A 138 15.50 3.24 -10.94
C ASN A 138 14.78 1.88 -10.78
N LEU A 139 13.44 1.87 -10.77
CA LEU A 139 12.67 0.63 -10.78
C LEU A 139 12.91 -0.11 -12.12
N ALA A 140 13.36 -1.35 -12.01
CA ALA A 140 13.77 -2.19 -13.13
C ALA A 140 13.13 -3.58 -13.01
N ASP A 141 13.55 -4.51 -13.87
CA ASP A 141 13.15 -5.92 -13.84
C ASP A 141 11.63 -6.15 -13.96
N TRP A 142 10.98 -5.33 -14.80
CA TRP A 142 9.56 -5.42 -15.10
C TRP A 142 9.23 -6.75 -15.79
N GLY A 143 8.34 -7.53 -15.18
CA GLY A 143 7.77 -8.74 -15.75
C GLY A 143 6.54 -8.47 -16.61
N SER A 144 6.03 -9.53 -17.25
CA SER A 144 4.69 -9.49 -17.88
C SER A 144 3.62 -9.47 -16.79
N VAL A 145 2.49 -8.81 -17.05
CA VAL A 145 1.35 -8.81 -16.13
C VAL A 145 0.77 -10.23 -16.07
N GLU A 146 0.74 -10.82 -14.88
CA GLU A 146 0.16 -12.14 -14.66
C GLU A 146 -1.37 -12.10 -14.58
N GLU A 147 -2.03 -13.20 -14.97
CA GLU A 147 -3.50 -13.32 -14.89
C GLU A 147 -4.01 -13.34 -13.44
N SER A 148 -3.22 -13.88 -12.51
CA SER A 148 -3.55 -13.97 -11.09
C SER A 148 -2.49 -13.28 -10.26
N GLN A 149 -2.89 -12.29 -9.48
CA GLN A 149 -2.00 -11.59 -8.57
C GLN A 149 -2.03 -12.25 -7.20
N SER A 150 -0.87 -12.43 -6.60
CA SER A 150 -0.75 -12.98 -5.23
C SER A 150 -0.75 -11.90 -4.17
N GLY A 151 -0.41 -10.64 -4.50
CA GLY A 151 -0.32 -9.56 -3.54
C GLY A 151 -0.23 -8.17 -4.18
N PRO A 152 0.04 -7.13 -3.35
CA PRO A 152 0.24 -5.77 -3.84
C PRO A 152 1.43 -5.70 -4.80
N ALA A 153 1.26 -4.98 -5.91
CA ALA A 153 2.24 -4.93 -6.98
C ALA A 153 2.35 -3.54 -7.63
N LEU A 154 3.46 -3.32 -8.33
CA LEU A 154 3.67 -2.16 -9.19
C LEU A 154 3.34 -2.54 -10.63
N TYR A 155 2.50 -1.74 -11.28
CA TYR A 155 2.13 -1.89 -12.69
C TYR A 155 2.69 -0.72 -13.47
N LYS A 156 3.36 -0.99 -14.57
CA LYS A 156 3.96 0.04 -15.43
C LYS A 156 3.22 0.15 -16.75
N ALA A 157 2.92 1.37 -17.15
CA ALA A 157 2.44 1.74 -18.48
C ALA A 157 3.28 2.89 -19.04
N THR A 158 3.31 2.99 -20.36
CA THR A 158 3.93 4.10 -21.08
C THR A 158 2.85 4.93 -21.75
N LEU A 159 2.84 6.24 -21.48
CA LEU A 159 2.05 7.24 -22.19
C LEU A 159 2.95 7.96 -23.19
N THR A 160 2.74 7.76 -24.48
CA THR A 160 3.47 8.47 -25.54
C THR A 160 2.67 9.70 -25.99
N ILE A 161 3.29 10.88 -25.94
CA ILE A 161 2.70 12.16 -26.34
C ILE A 161 3.44 12.70 -27.56
N ASP A 162 2.77 12.77 -28.71
CA ASP A 162 3.38 13.28 -29.95
C ASP A 162 3.26 14.80 -30.11
N ASP A 163 2.33 15.42 -29.38
CA ASP A 163 2.08 16.87 -29.43
C ASP A 163 3.16 17.65 -28.66
N ASP A 164 3.43 18.87 -29.11
CA ASP A 164 4.24 19.85 -28.39
C ASP A 164 3.43 20.61 -27.34
N ASP A 165 2.09 20.69 -27.47
CA ASP A 165 1.20 21.35 -26.52
C ASP A 165 0.70 20.37 -25.43
N ILE A 166 1.57 20.13 -24.44
CA ILE A 166 1.28 19.26 -23.31
C ILE A 166 0.37 19.99 -22.32
N THR A 167 -0.82 19.42 -22.08
CA THR A 167 -1.84 19.99 -21.20
C THR A 167 -2.01 19.17 -19.93
N ASP A 168 -2.60 19.82 -18.92
CA ASP A 168 -3.02 19.15 -17.71
C ASP A 168 -4.08 18.08 -18.01
N THR A 169 -4.08 17.00 -17.22
CA THR A 169 -5.09 15.93 -17.34
C THR A 169 -5.38 15.29 -15.99
N PHE A 170 -6.23 14.27 -15.99
CA PHE A 170 -6.63 13.52 -14.81
C PHE A 170 -6.53 12.02 -15.11
N ILE A 171 -5.87 11.27 -14.24
CA ILE A 171 -5.84 9.80 -14.33
C ILE A 171 -7.10 9.26 -13.66
N ASP A 172 -7.91 8.52 -14.39
CA ASP A 172 -9.16 7.91 -13.91
C ASP A 172 -8.87 6.56 -13.24
N MET A 173 -9.10 6.51 -11.93
CA MET A 173 -8.80 5.35 -11.08
C MET A 173 -10.04 4.48 -10.81
N ARG A 174 -11.19 4.72 -11.45
CA ARG A 174 -12.42 3.92 -11.22
C ARG A 174 -12.26 2.44 -11.60
N GLY A 175 -11.37 2.15 -12.54
CA GLY A 175 -11.02 0.77 -12.93
C GLY A 175 -10.02 0.09 -11.99
N TRP A 176 -9.47 0.81 -11.01
CA TRP A 176 -8.51 0.34 -10.02
C TRP A 176 -9.17 0.30 -8.64
N VAL A 177 -8.52 -0.27 -7.63
CA VAL A 177 -9.12 -0.47 -6.31
C VAL A 177 -8.50 0.50 -5.30
N ARG A 178 -7.22 0.33 -4.96
CA ARG A 178 -6.58 1.15 -3.94
C ARG A 178 -5.07 1.17 -4.05
N GLY A 179 -4.49 2.36 -3.92
CA GLY A 179 -3.04 2.52 -3.84
C GLY A 179 -2.61 3.92 -4.19
N PHE A 180 -1.58 4.09 -5.02
CA PHE A 180 -1.13 5.40 -5.48
C PHE A 180 -0.48 5.34 -6.87
N VAL A 181 -0.37 6.51 -7.50
CA VAL A 181 0.19 6.65 -8.84
C VAL A 181 1.51 7.43 -8.80
N ILE A 182 2.47 6.98 -9.60
CA ILE A 182 3.74 7.63 -9.87
C ILE A 182 3.77 8.00 -11.36
N VAL A 183 4.18 9.23 -11.69
CA VAL A 183 4.47 9.65 -13.07
C VAL A 183 5.88 10.20 -13.16
N ASN A 184 6.69 9.66 -14.07
CA ASN A 184 8.09 10.07 -14.28
C ASN A 184 8.90 10.11 -12.96
N GLY A 185 8.64 9.13 -12.09
CA GLY A 185 9.24 8.99 -10.75
C GLY A 185 8.60 9.83 -9.63
N ILE A 186 7.66 10.73 -9.93
CA ILE A 186 6.98 11.58 -8.95
C ILE A 186 5.70 10.90 -8.46
N VAL A 187 5.55 10.69 -7.15
CA VAL A 187 4.28 10.22 -6.56
C VAL A 187 3.22 11.33 -6.69
N LEU A 188 2.18 11.09 -7.48
CA LEU A 188 1.09 12.05 -7.68
C LEU A 188 0.13 12.11 -6.50
N GLY A 189 -0.24 10.95 -5.97
CA GLY A 189 -1.26 10.86 -4.94
C GLY A 189 -1.86 9.47 -4.82
N ARG A 190 -2.70 9.31 -3.80
CA ARG A 190 -3.39 8.07 -3.47
C ARG A 190 -4.78 8.02 -4.11
N TYR A 191 -5.29 6.81 -4.31
CA TYR A 191 -6.67 6.57 -4.69
C TYR A 191 -7.25 5.42 -3.86
N ALA A 192 -8.56 5.45 -3.68
CA ALA A 192 -9.36 4.37 -3.12
C ALA A 192 -10.75 4.46 -3.78
N SER A 193 -10.90 3.83 -4.94
CA SER A 193 -12.03 4.08 -5.84
C SER A 193 -13.38 3.77 -5.21
N GLY A 194 -13.51 2.62 -4.55
CA GLY A 194 -14.75 2.20 -3.88
C GLY A 194 -15.07 2.97 -2.59
N LEU A 195 -14.14 3.78 -2.08
CA LEU A 195 -14.39 4.69 -0.96
C LEU A 195 -14.74 6.10 -1.44
N GLY A 196 -14.03 6.56 -2.48
CA GLY A 196 -14.18 7.89 -3.03
C GLY A 196 -14.00 9.03 -1.99
N PRO A 197 -14.64 10.19 -2.19
CA PRO A 197 -15.40 10.55 -3.40
C PRO A 197 -14.49 10.74 -4.62
N GLN A 198 -13.23 11.15 -4.42
CA GLN A 198 -12.30 11.42 -5.51
C GLN A 198 -11.97 10.14 -6.31
N GLN A 199 -12.25 10.18 -7.61
CA GLN A 199 -12.02 9.05 -8.54
C GLN A 199 -10.88 9.30 -9.53
N THR A 200 -10.41 10.55 -9.59
CA THR A 200 -9.32 10.94 -10.50
C THR A 200 -8.17 11.59 -9.75
N ILE A 201 -6.95 11.32 -10.19
CA ILE A 201 -5.75 12.00 -9.71
C ILE A 201 -5.34 13.05 -10.74
N TYR A 202 -5.19 14.30 -10.29
CA TYR A 202 -4.70 15.39 -11.14
C TYR A 202 -3.26 15.13 -11.58
N LEU A 203 -3.01 15.24 -12.88
CA LEU A 203 -1.71 15.12 -13.50
C LEU A 203 -1.35 16.45 -14.18
N PRO A 204 -0.48 17.26 -13.54
CA PRO A 204 0.01 18.50 -14.13
C PRO A 204 0.77 18.23 -15.44
N GLY A 205 0.46 18.97 -16.50
CA GLY A 205 1.19 19.00 -17.76
C GLY A 205 2.70 19.23 -17.60
N PRO A 206 3.17 20.09 -16.67
CA PRO A 206 4.60 20.26 -16.41
C PRO A 206 5.34 19.00 -15.90
N TRP A 207 4.64 17.95 -15.50
CA TRP A 207 5.24 16.66 -15.11
C TRP A 207 5.28 15.65 -16.26
N LEU A 208 4.73 16.04 -17.42
CA LEU A 208 4.76 15.29 -18.66
C LEU A 208 5.80 15.88 -19.63
N GLN A 209 6.20 15.07 -20.60
CA GLN A 209 7.13 15.44 -21.66
C GLN A 209 6.66 14.90 -23.01
N LYS A 210 7.15 15.48 -24.10
CA LYS A 210 6.97 14.93 -25.44
C LYS A 210 7.69 13.59 -25.54
N GLY A 211 7.07 12.63 -26.22
CA GLY A 211 7.51 11.24 -26.27
C GLY A 211 7.01 10.46 -25.07
N ASP A 212 7.82 9.54 -24.58
CA ASP A 212 7.40 8.56 -23.57
C ASP A 212 7.40 9.15 -22.16
N ASN A 213 6.30 8.89 -21.45
CA ASN A 213 6.10 9.17 -20.04
C ASN A 213 5.81 7.87 -19.31
N GLU A 214 6.53 7.64 -18.22
CA GLU A 214 6.31 6.47 -17.38
C GLU A 214 5.18 6.73 -16.39
N ILE A 215 4.22 5.80 -16.35
CA ILE A 215 3.15 5.77 -15.37
C ILE A 215 3.26 4.46 -14.60
N ILE A 216 3.45 4.55 -13.29
CA ILE A 216 3.49 3.40 -12.41
C ILE A 216 2.34 3.49 -11.42
N VAL A 217 1.60 2.40 -11.25
CA VAL A 217 0.54 2.28 -10.23
C VAL A 217 0.98 1.25 -9.21
N PHE A 218 1.06 1.66 -7.94
CA PHE A 218 1.07 0.68 -6.86
C PHE A 218 -0.38 0.35 -6.52
N GLU A 219 -0.76 -0.91 -6.65
CA GLU A 219 -2.11 -1.41 -6.40
C GLU A 219 -2.06 -2.48 -5.32
N HIS A 220 -3.01 -2.41 -4.40
CA HIS A 220 -3.09 -3.28 -3.23
C HIS A 220 -3.96 -4.52 -3.47
N SER A 221 -4.88 -4.45 -4.43
CA SER A 221 -5.83 -5.52 -4.75
C SER A 221 -5.22 -6.63 -5.60
N LEU A 222 -5.76 -7.84 -5.44
CA LEU A 222 -5.48 -9.00 -6.30
C LEU A 222 -6.18 -8.91 -7.67
N GLN A 223 -7.08 -7.94 -7.83
CA GLN A 223 -7.80 -7.64 -9.06
C GLN A 223 -7.47 -6.20 -9.47
N PRO A 224 -6.29 -5.96 -10.07
CA PRO A 224 -5.88 -4.63 -10.51
C PRO A 224 -6.70 -4.17 -11.73
N GLY A 225 -6.67 -2.87 -11.99
CA GLY A 225 -7.17 -2.33 -13.26
C GLY A 225 -6.33 -2.83 -14.43
N SER A 226 -6.98 -3.09 -15.57
CA SER A 226 -6.31 -3.59 -16.78
C SER A 226 -5.78 -2.48 -17.70
N GLN A 227 -6.12 -1.22 -17.42
CA GLN A 227 -5.72 -0.07 -18.24
C GLN A 227 -5.66 1.22 -17.43
N ILE A 228 -4.88 2.18 -17.94
CA ILE A 228 -4.88 3.57 -17.47
C ILE A 228 -5.78 4.38 -18.39
N ALA A 229 -6.80 5.01 -17.82
CA ALA A 229 -7.68 5.92 -18.54
C ALA A 229 -7.43 7.36 -18.09
N PHE A 230 -7.67 8.31 -19.00
CA PHE A 230 -7.54 9.74 -18.74
C PHE A 230 -8.87 10.45 -18.92
N SER A 231 -9.10 11.47 -18.09
CA SER A 231 -10.26 12.35 -18.15
C SER A 231 -9.81 13.80 -18.34
N LYS A 232 -10.67 14.61 -18.97
CA LYS A 232 -10.49 16.06 -19.07
C LYS A 232 -10.87 16.78 -17.78
N ASP A 233 -11.78 16.19 -17.01
CA ASP A 233 -12.34 16.78 -15.79
C ASP A 233 -12.10 15.86 -14.59
N SER A 234 -12.04 16.46 -13.40
CA SER A 234 -12.04 15.72 -12.14
C SER A 234 -13.35 14.97 -11.93
N ILE A 235 -13.29 13.72 -11.48
CA ILE A 235 -14.46 12.89 -11.21
C ILE A 235 -14.56 12.63 -9.71
N PHE A 236 -15.75 12.86 -9.14
CA PHE A 236 -16.05 12.64 -7.72
C PHE A 236 -17.19 11.65 -7.46
N ASN A 237 -17.80 11.11 -8.51
CA ASN A 237 -18.89 10.15 -8.36
C ASN A 237 -18.32 8.75 -8.15
N THR A 238 -18.60 8.16 -6.99
CA THR A 238 -18.14 6.82 -6.63
C THR A 238 -18.97 5.78 -7.41
N PRO A 239 -18.33 4.84 -8.15
CA PRO A 239 -19.03 3.81 -8.91
C PRO A 239 -19.87 2.85 -8.08
#